data_AF-A0A1Q8LLM3-F1
#
_entry.id   AF-A0A1Q8LLM3-F1
#
_cell.length_a   1.000
_cell.length_b   1.000
_cell.length_c   1.000
_cell.angle_alpha   90.00
_cell.angle_beta   90.00
_cell.angle_gamma   90.00
#
_symmetry.space_group_name_H-M   'P 1'
#
loop_
_entity.id
_entity.type
_entity.pdbx_description
1 polymer ?
#
loop_
_entity_poly.entity_id
_entity_poly.type
_entity_poly.pdbx_seq_one_letter_code
_entity_poly.pdbx_strand_id
1 'polypeptide(L)'
;MPVLSLDHHVDGPPRLVAGVLRESAPSARAVARVGARFTAPSALLVAGDEVRVALPGGFLACRTRITRAGAGGVWSELAAGPAAVLRHSTRVVAAAGGGSHVRDELTWQPPLGVLGRISDPVLRRFGARLLRARREVLAERVAELGRAGVVVGAAIVRDGRLLVAQRSYPAELAGRWELPGGGVEDGESGPRALVRECAEELGARVVVGERLGTDLPLGRRVLQIHTARLEPGSPEPEAREHRALRWVGRREVATLGWLDADRAVVAELVELLRT
;
A
#
# COMPACT_ATOMS: atom_id res chain seq x y z
N MET A 1 13.66 14.35 -22.45
CA MET A 1 13.97 13.11 -21.70
C MET A 1 13.13 11.99 -22.27
N PRO A 2 13.69 10.80 -22.55
CA PRO A 2 12.93 9.61 -22.89
C PRO A 2 11.76 9.37 -21.93
N VAL A 3 10.58 9.11 -22.51
CA VAL A 3 9.40 8.61 -21.80
C VAL A 3 9.03 7.26 -22.41
N LEU A 4 8.68 6.32 -21.54
CA LEU A 4 8.07 5.05 -21.89
C LEU A 4 6.80 4.90 -21.05
N SER A 5 5.67 4.69 -21.69
CA SER A 5 4.39 4.48 -21.02
C SER A 5 3.75 3.16 -21.43
N LEU A 6 2.92 2.62 -20.54
CA LEU A 6 2.05 1.48 -20.82
C LEU A 6 0.70 1.71 -20.13
N ASP A 7 -0.34 1.90 -20.94
CA ASP A 7 -1.72 1.96 -20.51
C ASP A 7 -2.34 0.55 -20.64
N HIS A 8 -3.07 0.13 -19.61
CA HIS A 8 -3.73 -1.19 -19.59
C HIS A 8 -4.92 -1.22 -18.64
N HIS A 9 -5.81 -2.18 -18.87
CA HIS A 9 -6.93 -2.48 -17.98
C HIS A 9 -6.55 -3.59 -16.99
N VAL A 10 -7.05 -3.47 -15.76
CA VAL A 10 -6.98 -4.51 -14.73
C VAL A 10 -8.39 -4.74 -14.19
N ASP A 11 -8.81 -6.01 -14.20
CA ASP A 11 -10.10 -6.43 -13.65
C ASP A 11 -10.07 -6.47 -12.11
N GLY A 12 -10.31 -5.30 -11.51
CA GLY A 12 -10.41 -5.12 -10.07
C GLY A 12 -10.64 -3.66 -9.68
N PRO A 13 -11.19 -3.39 -8.49
CA PRO A 13 -11.52 -2.04 -8.08
C PRO A 13 -10.26 -1.18 -7.87
N PRO A 14 -10.30 0.14 -8.15
CA PRO A 14 -9.12 1.01 -8.07
C PRO A 14 -8.37 0.95 -6.74
N ARG A 15 -9.08 0.84 -5.61
CA ARG A 15 -8.47 0.77 -4.28
C ARG A 15 -7.65 -0.50 -4.08
N LEU A 16 -8.11 -1.64 -4.60
CA LEU A 16 -7.37 -2.90 -4.56
C LEU A 16 -6.18 -2.86 -5.50
N VAL A 17 -6.37 -2.39 -6.73
CA VAL A 17 -5.26 -2.26 -7.70
C VAL A 17 -4.16 -1.36 -7.15
N ALA A 18 -4.54 -0.20 -6.58
CA ALA A 18 -3.62 0.70 -5.91
C ALA A 18 -2.94 0.07 -4.69
N GLY A 19 -3.63 -0.76 -3.90
CA GLY A 19 -3.03 -1.51 -2.80
C GLY A 19 -2.01 -2.56 -3.25
N VAL A 20 -2.33 -3.34 -4.29
CA VAL A 20 -1.40 -4.34 -4.86
C VAL A 20 -0.12 -3.69 -5.41
N LEU A 21 -0.23 -2.51 -6.02
CA LEU A 21 0.94 -1.76 -6.51
C LEU A 21 1.96 -1.40 -5.41
N ARG A 22 1.54 -1.42 -4.14
CA ARG A 22 2.40 -1.16 -2.97
C ARG A 22 3.10 -2.42 -2.46
N GLU A 23 2.66 -3.60 -2.86
CA GLU A 23 3.24 -4.86 -2.41
C GLU A 23 4.61 -5.09 -3.08
N SER A 24 5.64 -5.34 -2.28
CA SER A 24 7.01 -5.51 -2.77
C SER A 24 7.20 -6.83 -3.51
N ALA A 25 6.46 -7.89 -3.13
CA ALA A 25 6.58 -9.21 -3.74
C ALA A 25 6.14 -9.27 -5.22
N PRO A 26 4.97 -8.73 -5.65
CA PRO A 26 4.63 -8.53 -7.06
C PRO A 26 5.71 -7.76 -7.84
N SER A 27 6.22 -6.67 -7.27
CA SER A 27 7.29 -5.88 -7.90
C SER A 27 8.56 -6.71 -8.08
N ALA A 28 8.95 -7.48 -7.07
CA ALA A 28 10.10 -8.38 -7.16
C ALA A 28 9.93 -9.46 -8.24
N ARG A 29 8.76 -10.07 -8.33
CA ARG A 29 8.43 -11.06 -9.38
C ARG A 29 8.50 -10.45 -10.78
N ALA A 30 7.92 -9.27 -10.99
CA ALA A 30 7.96 -8.59 -12.29
C ALA A 30 9.39 -8.21 -12.70
N VAL A 31 10.21 -7.72 -11.75
CA VAL A 31 11.63 -7.40 -11.98
C VAL A 31 12.45 -8.66 -12.28
N ALA A 32 12.16 -9.78 -11.60
CA ALA A 32 12.83 -11.05 -11.86
C ALA A 32 12.52 -11.61 -13.27
N ARG A 33 11.30 -11.43 -13.80
CA ARG A 33 10.92 -11.84 -15.17
C ARG A 33 11.79 -11.17 -16.26
N VAL A 34 12.47 -10.07 -15.93
CA VAL A 34 13.40 -9.37 -16.85
C VAL A 34 14.88 -9.57 -16.50
N GLY A 35 15.19 -10.52 -15.62
CA GLY A 35 16.56 -10.88 -15.21
C GLY A 35 17.21 -9.89 -14.24
N ALA A 36 16.44 -8.95 -13.69
CA ALA A 36 16.90 -7.99 -12.71
C ALA A 36 16.56 -8.45 -11.28
N ARG A 37 17.17 -7.83 -10.27
CA ARG A 37 16.89 -8.09 -8.86
C ARG A 37 16.24 -6.87 -8.22
N PHE A 38 15.30 -7.12 -7.33
CA PHE A 38 14.57 -6.10 -6.58
C PHE A 38 14.80 -6.29 -5.07
N THR A 39 14.98 -5.20 -4.35
CA THR A 39 15.06 -5.19 -2.88
C THR A 39 14.23 -4.04 -2.34
N ALA A 40 13.46 -4.29 -1.29
CA ALA A 40 12.59 -3.32 -0.63
C ALA A 40 12.76 -3.43 0.90
N PRO A 41 12.47 -2.36 1.65
CA PRO A 41 12.61 -2.34 3.11
C PRO A 41 11.46 -3.05 3.84
N SER A 42 10.33 -3.29 3.16
CA SER A 42 9.11 -3.84 3.75
C SER A 42 8.26 -4.62 2.73
N ALA A 43 7.24 -5.33 3.22
CA ALA A 43 6.25 -6.01 2.39
C ALA A 43 5.32 -5.02 1.66
N LEU A 44 4.94 -3.94 2.33
CA LEU A 44 4.11 -2.86 1.79
C LEU A 44 4.88 -1.54 1.79
N LEU A 45 4.96 -0.94 0.60
CA LEU A 45 5.70 0.28 0.34
C LEU A 45 4.85 1.51 0.67
N VAL A 46 5.50 2.49 1.30
CA VAL A 46 4.93 3.80 1.64
C VAL A 46 5.85 4.92 1.17
N ALA A 47 5.35 6.16 1.17
CA ALA A 47 6.18 7.32 0.86
C ALA A 47 7.39 7.39 1.82
N GLY A 48 8.58 7.63 1.26
CA GLY A 48 9.84 7.66 1.98
C GLY A 48 10.67 6.39 1.81
N ASP A 49 10.06 5.23 1.53
CA ASP A 49 10.78 3.97 1.33
C ASP A 49 11.71 4.04 0.11
N GLU A 50 12.91 3.45 0.23
CA GLU A 50 13.82 3.29 -0.91
C GLU A 50 13.85 1.83 -1.37
N VAL A 51 13.59 1.61 -2.66
CA VAL A 51 13.71 0.31 -3.31
C VAL A 51 14.94 0.29 -4.22
N ARG A 52 15.56 -0.88 -4.38
CA ARG A 52 16.73 -1.06 -5.25
C ARG A 52 16.37 -1.99 -6.40
N VAL A 53 16.69 -1.58 -7.62
CA VAL A 53 16.64 -2.41 -8.83
C VAL A 53 18.05 -2.58 -9.36
N ALA A 54 18.55 -3.81 -9.41
CA ALA A 54 19.84 -4.16 -9.99
C ALA A 54 19.64 -4.90 -11.32
N LEU A 55 20.23 -4.40 -12.39
CA LEU A 55 20.13 -4.99 -13.72
C LEU A 55 20.85 -6.35 -13.80
N PRO A 56 20.56 -7.18 -14.82
CA PRO A 56 21.31 -8.40 -15.08
C PRO A 56 22.82 -8.14 -15.08
N GLY A 57 23.59 -9.01 -14.43
CA GLY A 57 25.05 -8.85 -14.28
C GLY A 57 25.49 -7.99 -13.08
N GLY A 58 24.60 -7.26 -12.41
CA GLY A 58 24.87 -6.61 -11.12
C GLY A 58 25.72 -5.34 -11.15
N PHE A 59 26.32 -4.99 -12.30
CA PHE A 59 27.17 -3.80 -12.46
C PHE A 59 26.39 -2.47 -12.47
N LEU A 60 25.08 -2.51 -12.75
CA LEU A 60 24.22 -1.32 -12.76
C LEU A 60 23.07 -1.51 -11.77
N ALA A 61 22.92 -0.58 -10.84
CA ALA A 61 21.79 -0.56 -9.93
C ALA A 61 21.32 0.88 -9.67
N CYS A 62 20.01 1.04 -9.55
CA CYS A 62 19.38 2.27 -9.12
C CYS A 62 18.64 2.03 -7.81
N ARG A 63 18.75 2.98 -6.88
CA ARG A 63 17.79 3.14 -5.79
C ARG A 63 16.79 4.21 -6.18
N THR A 64 15.50 3.91 -6.02
CA THR A 64 14.43 4.90 -6.15
C THR A 64 13.69 5.03 -4.83
N ARG A 65 13.35 6.27 -4.48
CA ARG A 65 12.54 6.60 -3.32
C ARG A 65 11.09 6.71 -3.72
N ILE A 66 10.20 6.03 -3.01
CA ILE A 66 8.75 6.20 -3.16
C ILE A 66 8.40 7.62 -2.69
N THR A 67 7.91 8.47 -3.58
CA THR A 67 7.53 9.85 -3.25
C THR A 67 6.06 9.94 -2.87
N ARG A 68 5.22 9.05 -3.40
CA ARG A 68 3.80 8.96 -3.09
C ARG A 68 3.31 7.54 -3.30
N ALA A 69 2.44 7.06 -2.40
CA ALA A 69 1.69 5.82 -2.55
C ALA A 69 0.32 5.99 -1.91
N GLY A 70 -0.75 5.62 -2.60
CA GLY A 70 -2.12 5.76 -2.08
C GLY A 70 -3.16 5.40 -3.15
N ALA A 71 -4.43 5.76 -2.94
CA ALA A 71 -5.54 5.33 -3.81
C ALA A 71 -5.41 5.73 -5.30
N GLY A 72 -4.63 6.78 -5.61
CA GLY A 72 -4.37 7.20 -6.99
C GLY A 72 -3.22 6.46 -7.69
N GLY A 73 -2.48 5.61 -6.98
CA GLY A 73 -1.33 4.86 -7.49
C GLY A 73 -0.03 5.07 -6.71
N VAL A 74 1.12 4.87 -7.39
CA VAL A 74 2.45 4.87 -6.77
C VAL A 74 3.45 5.66 -7.63
N TRP A 75 4.28 6.48 -6.98
CA TRP A 75 5.31 7.30 -7.62
C TRP A 75 6.65 7.09 -6.95
N SER A 76 7.72 7.10 -7.74
CA SER A 76 9.08 7.05 -7.20
C SER A 76 10.06 7.83 -8.06
N GLU A 77 11.11 8.34 -7.44
CA GLU A 77 12.18 9.09 -8.10
C GLU A 77 13.55 8.54 -7.73
N LEU A 78 14.56 8.81 -8.56
CA LEU A 78 15.94 8.39 -8.32
C LEU A 78 16.45 8.95 -6.99
N ALA A 79 16.90 8.05 -6.12
CA ALA A 79 17.61 8.40 -4.90
C ALA A 79 19.13 8.28 -5.07
N ALA A 80 19.57 7.25 -5.78
CA ALA A 80 20.98 7.04 -6.10
C ALA A 80 21.12 6.11 -7.30
N GLY A 81 22.16 6.31 -8.11
CA GLY A 81 22.46 5.44 -9.23
C GLY A 81 23.21 6.18 -10.34
N PRO A 82 23.49 5.50 -11.45
CA PRO A 82 24.24 6.04 -12.57
C PRO A 82 23.42 6.92 -13.51
N ALA A 83 22.08 6.87 -13.46
CA ALA A 83 21.24 7.80 -14.20
C ALA A 83 21.32 9.20 -13.59
N ALA A 84 21.17 10.26 -14.39
CA ALA A 84 21.01 11.61 -13.85
C ALA A 84 19.60 11.82 -13.31
N VAL A 85 18.61 11.18 -13.95
CA VAL A 85 17.20 11.20 -13.55
C VAL A 85 16.60 9.83 -13.83
N LEU A 86 15.75 9.37 -12.92
CA LEU A 86 14.83 8.26 -13.12
C LEU A 86 13.55 8.58 -12.35
N ARG A 87 12.41 8.57 -13.02
CA ARG A 87 11.09 8.74 -12.44
C ARG A 87 10.19 7.61 -12.90
N HIS A 88 9.36 7.15 -11.99
CA HIS A 88 8.32 6.16 -12.24
C HIS A 88 7.02 6.68 -11.66
N SER A 89 5.94 6.56 -12.42
CA SER A 89 4.59 6.76 -11.92
C SER A 89 3.66 5.68 -12.45
N THR A 90 2.91 5.07 -11.56
CA THR A 90 1.72 4.29 -11.90
C THR A 90 0.51 5.08 -11.43
N ARG A 91 -0.40 5.42 -12.36
CA ARG A 91 -1.68 6.05 -12.03
C ARG A 91 -2.79 5.03 -12.16
N VAL A 92 -3.74 5.05 -11.23
CA VAL A 92 -4.91 4.18 -11.22
C VAL A 92 -6.17 5.04 -11.20
N VAL A 93 -7.09 4.78 -12.12
CA VAL A 93 -8.41 5.42 -12.16
C VAL A 93 -9.49 4.37 -12.43
N ALA A 94 -10.72 4.64 -12.02
CA ALA A 94 -11.86 3.79 -12.37
C ALA A 94 -12.06 3.76 -13.89
N ALA A 95 -12.31 2.58 -14.45
CA ALA A 95 -12.62 2.43 -15.86
C ALA A 95 -14.14 2.51 -16.09
N ALA A 96 -14.56 3.12 -17.21
CA ALA A 96 -15.97 3.34 -17.53
C ALA A 96 -16.81 2.04 -17.64
N GLY A 97 -16.17 0.90 -17.90
CA GLY A 97 -16.80 -0.42 -17.99
C GLY A 97 -16.58 -1.33 -16.77
N GLY A 98 -16.14 -0.78 -15.63
CA GLY A 98 -15.74 -1.56 -14.47
C GLY A 98 -14.25 -1.93 -14.48
N GLY A 99 -13.73 -2.28 -13.29
CA GLY A 99 -12.30 -2.45 -13.07
C GLY A 99 -11.52 -1.13 -13.03
N SER A 100 -10.23 -1.20 -13.38
CA SER A 100 -9.30 -0.08 -13.27
C SER A 100 -8.52 0.14 -14.55
N HIS A 101 -8.36 1.40 -14.94
CA HIS A 101 -7.38 1.82 -15.94
C HIS A 101 -6.08 2.18 -15.24
N VAL A 102 -4.98 1.54 -15.66
CA VAL A 102 -3.66 1.69 -15.08
C VAL A 102 -2.71 2.24 -16.14
N ARG A 103 -2.03 3.34 -15.80
CA ARG A 103 -0.99 3.94 -16.64
C ARG A 103 0.34 3.94 -15.92
N ASP A 104 1.26 3.10 -16.38
CA ASP A 104 2.66 3.18 -15.98
C ASP A 104 3.43 4.14 -16.88
N GLU A 105 4.32 4.92 -16.29
CA GLU A 105 5.21 5.83 -17.00
C GLU A 105 6.61 5.79 -16.37
N LEU A 106 7.62 5.63 -17.21
CA LEU A 106 9.03 5.69 -16.86
C LEU A 106 9.67 6.84 -17.63
N THR A 107 10.34 7.73 -16.91
CA THR A 107 11.14 8.81 -17.49
C THR A 107 12.55 8.69 -16.96
N TRP A 108 13.55 8.81 -17.83
CA TRP A 108 14.95 8.81 -17.39
C TRP A 108 15.80 9.79 -18.17
N GLN A 109 16.95 10.12 -17.59
CA GLN A 109 18.05 10.77 -18.26
C GLN A 109 19.31 9.91 -18.05
N PRO A 110 19.93 9.43 -19.14
CA PRO A 110 21.16 8.64 -19.03
C PRO A 110 22.30 9.48 -18.41
N PRO A 111 23.36 8.84 -17.89
CA PRO A 111 24.55 9.55 -17.41
C PRO A 111 25.14 10.50 -18.47
N LEU A 112 25.82 11.55 -18.01
CA LEU A 112 26.57 12.48 -18.88
C LEU A 112 27.71 11.73 -19.60
N GLY A 113 27.82 11.88 -20.92
CA GLY A 113 28.92 11.33 -21.76
C GLY A 113 28.46 10.55 -23.00
N VAL A 114 29.42 10.10 -23.81
CA VAL A 114 29.21 9.35 -25.08
C VAL A 114 28.47 8.02 -24.86
N LEU A 115 28.69 7.37 -23.71
CA LEU A 115 27.99 6.16 -23.29
C LEU A 115 26.48 6.36 -23.06
N GLY A 116 26.05 7.60 -22.76
CA GLY A 116 24.65 7.92 -22.49
C GLY A 116 23.74 7.71 -23.70
N ARG A 117 24.19 8.09 -24.91
CA ARG A 117 23.40 7.97 -26.15
C ARG A 117 23.23 6.52 -26.63
N ILE A 118 24.22 5.65 -26.36
CA ILE A 118 24.19 4.23 -26.74
C ILE A 118 23.30 3.42 -25.77
N SER A 119 23.17 3.88 -24.53
CA SER A 119 22.39 3.17 -23.50
C SER A 119 20.87 3.27 -23.67
N ASP A 120 20.35 4.30 -24.36
CA ASP A 120 18.90 4.56 -24.42
C ASP A 120 18.07 3.44 -25.06
N PRO A 121 18.42 2.88 -26.24
CA PRO A 121 17.67 1.77 -26.82
C PRO A 121 17.63 0.52 -25.94
N VAL A 122 18.72 0.26 -25.21
CA VAL A 122 18.82 -0.86 -24.26
C VAL A 122 17.90 -0.62 -23.06
N LEU A 123 17.94 0.58 -22.48
CA LEU A 123 17.06 0.97 -21.37
C LEU A 123 15.59 0.98 -21.78
N ARG A 124 15.24 1.44 -22.99
CA ARG A 124 13.88 1.36 -23.54
C ARG A 124 13.40 -0.07 -23.65
N ARG A 125 14.23 -0.97 -24.21
CA ARG A 125 13.87 -2.38 -24.35
C ARG A 125 13.71 -3.06 -22.99
N PHE A 126 14.59 -2.76 -22.03
CA PHE A 126 14.48 -3.24 -20.66
C PHE A 126 13.19 -2.73 -20.00
N GLY A 127 12.95 -1.42 -20.02
CA GLY A 127 11.76 -0.79 -19.45
C GLY A 127 10.47 -1.35 -20.05
N ALA A 128 10.42 -1.54 -21.37
CA ALA A 128 9.23 -2.08 -22.05
C ALA A 128 8.96 -3.54 -21.68
N ARG A 129 9.99 -4.34 -21.40
CA ARG A 129 9.83 -5.69 -20.85
C ARG A 129 9.34 -5.64 -19.40
N LEU A 130 9.89 -4.71 -18.60
CA LEU A 130 9.52 -4.57 -17.19
C LEU A 130 8.05 -4.13 -17.03
N LEU A 131 7.60 -3.14 -17.80
CA LEU A 131 6.21 -2.69 -17.74
C LEU A 131 5.22 -3.80 -18.15
N ARG A 132 5.55 -4.59 -19.17
CA ARG A 132 4.75 -5.77 -19.55
C ARG A 132 4.70 -6.83 -18.45
N ALA A 133 5.84 -7.15 -17.85
CA ALA A 133 5.90 -8.09 -16.72
C ALA A 133 5.12 -7.57 -15.50
N ARG A 134 5.19 -6.26 -15.20
CA ARG A 134 4.41 -5.62 -14.15
C ARG A 134 2.91 -5.74 -14.40
N ARG A 135 2.44 -5.46 -15.61
CA ARG A 135 1.02 -5.62 -16.00
C ARG A 135 0.51 -7.02 -15.70
N GLU A 136 1.25 -8.05 -16.12
CA GLU A 136 0.85 -9.45 -15.94
C GLU A 136 0.79 -9.82 -14.46
N VAL A 137 1.85 -9.53 -13.70
CA VAL A 137 1.92 -9.87 -12.26
C VAL A 137 0.87 -9.09 -11.45
N LEU A 138 0.61 -7.83 -11.81
CA LEU A 138 -0.44 -7.02 -11.19
C LEU A 138 -1.81 -7.65 -11.43
N ALA A 139 -2.14 -7.98 -12.68
CA ALA A 139 -3.42 -8.59 -13.03
C ALA A 139 -3.62 -9.95 -12.33
N GLU A 140 -2.59 -10.80 -12.32
CA GLU A 140 -2.60 -12.08 -11.60
C GLU A 140 -2.90 -11.90 -10.11
N ARG A 141 -2.21 -10.96 -9.45
CA ARG A 141 -2.35 -10.71 -8.01
C ARG A 141 -3.69 -10.06 -7.65
N VAL A 142 -4.19 -9.15 -8.48
CA VAL A 142 -5.52 -8.54 -8.28
C VAL A 142 -6.61 -9.58 -8.46
N ALA A 143 -6.51 -10.47 -9.46
CA ALA A 143 -7.48 -11.55 -9.66
C ALA A 143 -7.44 -12.58 -8.51
N GLU A 144 -6.26 -12.85 -7.92
CA GLU A 144 -6.13 -13.67 -6.72
C GLU A 144 -6.89 -13.04 -5.54
N LEU A 145 -6.63 -11.76 -5.26
CA LEU A 145 -7.21 -11.05 -4.11
C LEU A 145 -8.67 -10.64 -4.32
N GLY A 146 -9.16 -10.55 -5.55
CA GLY A 146 -10.57 -10.27 -5.86
C GLY A 146 -11.53 -11.36 -5.37
N ARG A 147 -11.00 -12.54 -5.03
CA ARG A 147 -11.75 -13.67 -4.44
C ARG A 147 -11.33 -13.98 -2.99
N ALA A 148 -10.49 -13.14 -2.41
CA ALA A 148 -9.97 -13.36 -1.07
C ALA A 148 -10.95 -12.91 0.01
N GLY A 149 -10.83 -13.51 1.19
CA GLY A 149 -11.52 -13.02 2.39
C GLY A 149 -11.08 -11.60 2.75
N VAL A 150 -12.01 -10.83 3.30
CA VAL A 150 -11.77 -9.44 3.72
C VAL A 150 -11.51 -9.40 5.22
N VAL A 151 -10.56 -8.55 5.61
CA VAL A 151 -10.35 -8.09 6.98
C VAL A 151 -10.66 -6.61 7.00
N VAL A 152 -11.31 -6.13 8.05
CA VAL A 152 -11.66 -4.73 8.20
C VAL A 152 -10.95 -4.12 9.39
N GLY A 153 -10.55 -2.86 9.30
CA GLY A 153 -9.97 -2.10 10.41
C GLY A 153 -10.68 -0.76 10.60
N ALA A 154 -10.88 -0.36 11.85
CA ALA A 154 -11.57 0.87 12.24
C ALA A 154 -10.58 1.98 12.63
N ALA A 155 -10.53 3.05 11.85
CA ALA A 155 -9.91 4.30 12.24
C ALA A 155 -10.89 5.12 13.10
N ILE A 156 -11.00 4.74 14.38
CA ILE A 156 -11.93 5.38 15.33
C ILE A 156 -11.33 6.69 15.82
N VAL A 157 -12.01 7.81 15.53
CA VAL A 157 -11.55 9.15 15.89
C VAL A 157 -12.47 9.79 16.93
N ARG A 158 -11.87 10.41 17.95
CA ARG A 158 -12.53 11.25 18.96
C ARG A 158 -11.59 12.39 19.34
N ASP A 159 -12.09 13.63 19.30
CA ASP A 159 -11.37 14.84 19.72
C ASP A 159 -9.96 14.97 19.10
N GLY A 160 -9.84 14.72 17.80
CA GLY A 160 -8.57 14.79 17.07
C GLY A 160 -7.54 13.71 17.45
N ARG A 161 -7.99 12.63 18.12
CA ARG A 161 -7.18 11.46 18.48
C ARG A 161 -7.73 10.21 17.83
N LEU A 162 -6.81 9.29 17.49
CA LEU A 162 -7.10 7.98 16.93
C LEU A 162 -6.99 6.91 18.03
N LEU A 163 -7.95 6.00 18.11
CA LEU A 163 -7.82 4.80 18.93
C LEU A 163 -6.91 3.79 18.22
N VAL A 164 -5.89 3.33 18.91
CA VAL A 164 -4.98 2.27 18.44
C VAL A 164 -4.93 1.13 19.44
N ALA A 165 -4.77 -0.09 18.92
CA ALA A 165 -4.72 -1.31 19.71
C ALA A 165 -3.32 -1.94 19.62
N GLN A 166 -2.81 -2.46 20.73
CA GLN A 166 -1.50 -3.11 20.80
C GLN A 166 -1.65 -4.63 20.76
N ARG A 167 -0.99 -5.28 19.81
CA ARG A 167 -1.07 -6.73 19.67
C ARG A 167 -0.53 -7.47 20.89
N SER A 168 -1.28 -8.47 21.32
CA SER A 168 -0.89 -9.44 22.36
C SER A 168 -0.08 -10.60 21.78
N TYR A 169 -0.44 -11.08 20.58
CA TYR A 169 0.15 -12.24 19.91
C TYR A 169 0.02 -12.14 18.37
N PRO A 170 0.76 -12.97 17.60
CA PRO A 170 1.85 -13.86 18.01
C PRO A 170 3.10 -13.07 18.47
N ALA A 171 4.07 -13.77 19.07
CA ALA A 171 5.22 -13.13 19.75
C ALA A 171 6.03 -12.20 18.84
N GLU A 172 6.10 -12.50 17.53
CA GLU A 172 6.83 -11.70 16.55
C GLU A 172 6.16 -10.34 16.27
N LEU A 173 4.86 -10.22 16.58
CA LEU A 173 4.07 -9.01 16.41
C LEU A 173 3.66 -8.35 17.73
N ALA A 174 3.89 -9.04 18.86
CA ALA A 174 3.52 -8.56 20.18
C ALA A 174 4.18 -7.21 20.47
N GLY A 175 3.38 -6.24 20.95
CA GLY A 175 3.84 -4.89 21.22
C GLY A 175 3.77 -3.91 20.05
N ARG A 176 3.54 -4.39 18.82
CA ARG A 176 3.22 -3.52 17.67
C ARG A 176 1.78 -3.02 17.72
N TRP A 177 1.52 -1.90 17.05
CA TRP A 177 0.22 -1.23 17.03
C TRP A 177 -0.54 -1.50 15.73
N GLU A 178 -1.87 -1.58 15.84
CA GLU A 178 -2.80 -1.78 14.73
C GLU A 178 -4.09 -0.98 14.95
N LEU A 179 -4.89 -0.89 13.90
CA LEU A 179 -6.29 -0.47 13.99
C LEU A 179 -7.14 -1.68 14.45
N PRO A 180 -8.09 -1.49 15.38
CA PRO A 180 -8.98 -2.57 15.81
C PRO A 180 -9.90 -3.03 14.68
N GLY A 181 -10.33 -4.28 14.73
CA GLY A 181 -11.15 -4.91 13.70
C GLY A 181 -10.71 -6.34 13.39
N GLY A 182 -11.43 -7.00 12.49
CA GLY A 182 -11.20 -8.42 12.23
C GLY A 182 -11.77 -8.91 10.91
N GLY A 183 -12.03 -10.20 10.83
CA GLY A 183 -12.46 -10.87 9.61
C GLY A 183 -13.92 -10.55 9.27
N VAL A 184 -14.20 -10.35 7.99
CA VAL A 184 -15.59 -10.33 7.51
C VAL A 184 -16.08 -11.77 7.36
N GLU A 185 -17.22 -12.09 7.96
CA GLU A 185 -17.84 -13.40 7.87
C GLU A 185 -18.67 -13.58 6.58
N ASP A 186 -19.01 -14.82 6.27
CA ASP A 186 -19.80 -15.14 5.07
C ASP A 186 -21.18 -14.48 5.12
N GLY A 187 -21.49 -13.69 4.10
CA GLY A 187 -22.74 -12.92 4.02
C GLY A 187 -22.76 -11.62 4.84
N GLU A 188 -21.69 -11.33 5.57
CA GLU A 188 -21.51 -10.10 6.32
C GLU A 188 -20.94 -8.98 5.43
N SER A 189 -21.38 -7.73 5.66
CA SER A 189 -20.76 -6.57 5.01
C SER A 189 -19.60 -6.05 5.86
N GLY A 190 -18.58 -5.45 5.23
CA GLY A 190 -17.45 -4.86 5.97
C GLY A 190 -17.86 -3.92 7.11
N PRO A 191 -18.82 -2.98 6.92
CA PRO A 191 -19.31 -2.16 8.01
C PRO A 191 -20.02 -2.93 9.14
N ARG A 192 -20.74 -4.01 8.83
CA ARG A 192 -21.36 -4.86 9.88
C ARG A 192 -20.30 -5.63 10.67
N ALA A 193 -19.31 -6.18 9.97
CA ALA A 193 -18.16 -6.82 10.60
C ALA A 193 -17.45 -5.85 11.55
N LEU A 194 -17.18 -4.61 11.13
CA LEU A 194 -16.56 -3.62 12.01
C LEU A 194 -17.37 -3.31 13.27
N VAL A 195 -18.69 -3.23 13.17
CA VAL A 195 -19.55 -3.00 14.35
C VAL A 195 -19.46 -4.19 15.31
N ARG A 196 -19.51 -5.42 14.79
CA ARG A 196 -19.36 -6.65 15.59
C ARG A 196 -17.98 -6.72 16.25
N GLU A 197 -16.91 -6.59 15.46
CA GLU A 197 -15.52 -6.66 15.92
C GLU A 197 -15.23 -5.58 16.98
N CYS A 198 -15.70 -4.33 16.79
CA CYS A 198 -15.53 -3.30 17.82
C CYS A 198 -16.30 -3.61 19.12
N ALA A 199 -17.47 -4.24 19.02
CA ALA A 199 -18.21 -4.65 20.21
C ALA A 199 -17.52 -5.80 20.96
N GLU A 200 -16.93 -6.74 20.23
CA GLU A 200 -16.21 -7.91 20.75
C GLU A 200 -14.86 -7.49 21.35
N GLU A 201 -13.99 -6.88 20.55
CA GLU A 201 -12.61 -6.54 20.93
C GLU A 201 -12.52 -5.35 21.90
N LEU A 202 -13.44 -4.39 21.78
CA LEU A 202 -13.37 -3.12 22.50
C LEU A 202 -14.51 -2.90 23.50
N GLY A 203 -15.61 -3.65 23.38
CA GLY A 203 -16.84 -3.35 24.14
C GLY A 203 -17.54 -2.07 23.70
N ALA A 204 -17.16 -1.50 22.56
CA ALA A 204 -17.62 -0.21 22.11
C ALA A 204 -18.57 -0.32 20.92
N ARG A 205 -19.60 0.51 20.90
CA ARG A 205 -20.45 0.75 19.73
C ARG A 205 -19.89 1.88 18.88
N VAL A 206 -19.85 1.67 17.57
CA VAL A 206 -19.26 2.59 16.60
C VAL A 206 -20.21 2.88 15.44
N VAL A 207 -20.16 4.12 14.96
CA VAL A 207 -20.72 4.48 13.65
C VAL A 207 -19.60 4.39 12.63
N VAL A 208 -19.71 3.43 11.73
CA VAL A 208 -18.75 3.23 10.63
C VAL A 208 -19.00 4.26 9.52
N GLY A 209 -17.91 4.83 9.02
CA GLY A 209 -17.89 5.79 7.92
C GLY A 209 -17.25 5.24 6.65
N GLU A 210 -16.65 6.15 5.90
CA GLU A 210 -16.11 5.89 4.57
C GLU A 210 -14.81 5.07 4.57
N ARG A 211 -14.53 4.41 3.45
CA ARG A 211 -13.25 3.73 3.23
C ARG A 211 -12.09 4.70 3.16
N LEU A 212 -11.06 4.45 3.95
CA LEU A 212 -9.82 5.22 4.04
C LEU A 212 -8.69 4.54 3.24
N GLY A 213 -7.99 5.29 2.40
CA GLY A 213 -6.79 4.80 1.71
C GLY A 213 -7.04 3.71 0.66
N THR A 214 -6.11 2.76 0.54
CA THR A 214 -6.15 1.62 -0.38
C THR A 214 -6.67 0.36 0.28
N ASP A 215 -7.20 -0.58 -0.51
CA ASP A 215 -7.50 -1.93 -0.03
C ASP A 215 -6.20 -2.74 -0.08
N LEU A 216 -5.65 -3.10 1.08
CA LEU A 216 -4.26 -3.56 1.20
C LEU A 216 -4.16 -5.09 1.17
N PRO A 217 -3.19 -5.66 0.44
CA PRO A 217 -2.87 -7.08 0.58
C PRO A 217 -2.43 -7.43 2.01
N LEU A 218 -3.10 -8.41 2.62
CA LEU A 218 -2.75 -8.98 3.91
C LEU A 218 -2.61 -10.50 3.73
N GLY A 219 -1.45 -10.94 3.25
CA GLY A 219 -1.21 -12.33 2.86
C GLY A 219 -2.16 -12.76 1.73
N ARG A 220 -3.10 -13.67 2.04
CA ARG A 220 -4.14 -14.13 1.11
C ARG A 220 -5.50 -13.47 1.33
N ARG A 221 -5.53 -12.39 2.12
CA ARG A 221 -6.73 -11.59 2.44
C ARG A 221 -6.53 -10.14 1.99
N VAL A 222 -7.60 -9.35 2.06
CA VAL A 222 -7.57 -7.91 1.78
C VAL A 222 -7.99 -7.14 3.03
N LEU A 223 -7.15 -6.22 3.49
CA LEU A 223 -7.45 -5.30 4.58
C LEU A 223 -8.15 -4.04 4.03
N GLN A 224 -9.34 -3.74 4.53
CA GLN A 224 -10.13 -2.56 4.20
C GLN A 224 -10.28 -1.68 5.45
N ILE A 225 -9.75 -0.46 5.40
CA ILE A 225 -9.85 0.48 6.53
C ILE A 225 -11.05 1.38 6.32
N HIS A 226 -11.84 1.57 7.37
CA HIS A 226 -12.94 2.53 7.42
C HIS A 226 -12.69 3.58 8.51
N THR A 227 -13.13 4.80 8.27
CA THR A 227 -13.26 5.76 9.37
C THR A 227 -14.38 5.31 10.30
N ALA A 228 -14.28 5.67 11.58
CA ALA A 228 -15.32 5.39 12.55
C ALA A 228 -15.33 6.44 13.65
N ARG A 229 -16.46 6.54 14.36
CA ARG A 229 -16.58 7.29 15.60
C ARG A 229 -17.36 6.46 16.62
N LEU A 230 -17.19 6.75 17.90
CA LEU A 230 -18.05 6.18 18.93
C LEU A 230 -19.49 6.66 18.75
N GLU A 231 -20.46 5.77 18.96
CA GLU A 231 -21.86 6.16 19.07
C GLU A 231 -22.08 7.02 20.33
N PRO A 232 -23.03 7.98 20.31
CA PRO A 232 -23.45 8.68 21.52
C PRO A 232 -23.86 7.68 22.62
N GLY A 233 -23.29 7.82 23.82
CA GLY A 233 -23.54 6.91 24.94
C GLY A 233 -22.91 5.52 24.80
N SER A 234 -22.03 5.31 23.82
CA SER A 234 -21.19 4.11 23.75
C SER A 234 -20.30 3.98 24.99
N PRO A 235 -20.08 2.75 25.52
CA PRO A 235 -19.06 2.51 26.55
C PRO A 235 -17.68 2.96 26.08
N GLU A 236 -16.80 3.29 27.04
CA GLU A 236 -15.40 3.55 26.71
C GLU A 236 -14.73 2.26 26.20
N PRO A 237 -13.95 2.32 25.11
CA PRO A 237 -13.19 1.17 24.62
C PRO A 237 -12.25 0.57 25.66
N GLU A 238 -12.30 -0.75 25.82
CA GLU A 238 -11.45 -1.54 26.72
C GLU A 238 -10.64 -2.57 25.94
N ALA A 239 -9.41 -2.86 26.35
CA ALA A 239 -8.58 -3.88 25.70
C ALA A 239 -9.05 -5.29 26.13
N ARG A 240 -9.98 -5.90 25.39
CA ARG A 240 -10.49 -7.25 25.72
C ARG A 240 -9.64 -8.36 25.12
N GLU A 241 -9.15 -8.15 23.90
CA GLU A 241 -8.29 -9.10 23.17
C GLU A 241 -6.87 -8.55 22.92
N HIS A 242 -6.72 -7.23 23.03
CA HIS A 242 -5.45 -6.52 22.88
C HIS A 242 -4.74 -6.34 24.21
N ARG A 243 -3.43 -6.10 24.13
CA ARG A 243 -2.58 -5.88 25.31
C ARG A 243 -2.85 -4.52 25.95
N ALA A 244 -3.12 -3.52 25.11
CA ALA A 244 -3.39 -2.16 25.52
C ALA A 244 -4.12 -1.40 24.41
N LEU A 245 -4.89 -0.39 24.80
CA LEU A 245 -5.47 0.61 23.92
C LEU A 245 -4.88 1.99 24.22
N ARG A 246 -4.76 2.84 23.20
CA ARG A 246 -4.38 4.25 23.37
C ARG A 246 -5.13 5.16 22.43
N TRP A 247 -5.52 6.32 22.94
CA TRP A 247 -5.91 7.48 22.14
C TRP A 247 -4.67 8.31 21.81
N VAL A 248 -4.23 8.28 20.55
CA VAL A 248 -2.99 8.92 20.10
C VAL A 248 -3.24 10.10 19.19
N GLY A 249 -2.44 11.15 19.35
CA GLY A 249 -2.49 12.32 18.50
C GLY A 249 -1.72 12.15 17.19
N ARG A 250 -1.90 13.11 16.27
CA ARG A 250 -1.27 13.13 14.93
C ARG A 250 0.24 12.85 14.92
N ARG A 251 1.00 13.42 15.87
CA ARG A 251 2.47 13.23 15.93
C ARG A 251 2.84 11.80 16.32
N GLU A 252 2.07 11.20 17.21
CA GLU A 252 2.29 9.81 17.65
C GLU A 252 1.92 8.84 16.52
N VAL A 253 0.80 9.04 15.82
CA VAL A 253 0.42 8.24 14.65
C VAL A 253 1.56 8.13 13.63
N ALA A 254 2.31 9.21 13.39
CA ALA A 254 3.42 9.21 12.44
C ALA A 254 4.65 8.37 12.88
N THR A 255 4.76 8.00 14.16
CA THR A 255 5.98 7.42 14.74
C THR A 255 5.76 6.11 15.50
N LEU A 256 4.52 5.68 15.71
CA LEU A 256 4.21 4.40 16.35
C LEU A 256 4.81 3.21 15.59
N GLY A 257 5.17 2.17 16.35
CA GLY A 257 5.59 0.87 15.81
C GLY A 257 4.41 0.08 15.24
N TRP A 258 3.82 0.58 14.15
CA TRP A 258 2.70 -0.05 13.44
C TRP A 258 3.06 -1.42 12.88
N LEU A 259 2.06 -2.28 12.67
CA LEU A 259 2.16 -3.39 11.72
C LEU A 259 2.39 -2.90 10.28
N ASP A 260 2.91 -3.77 9.43
CA ASP A 260 3.25 -3.42 8.04
C ASP A 260 2.02 -2.99 7.23
N ALA A 261 0.87 -3.63 7.45
CA ALA A 261 -0.38 -3.30 6.78
C ALA A 261 -0.91 -1.93 7.24
N ASP A 262 -1.02 -1.71 8.54
CA ASP A 262 -1.50 -0.46 9.12
C ASP A 262 -0.56 0.72 8.84
N ARG A 263 0.76 0.48 8.82
CA ARG A 263 1.77 1.46 8.41
C ARG A 263 1.45 2.04 7.03
N ALA A 264 0.85 1.25 6.15
CA ALA A 264 0.54 1.68 4.79
C ALA A 264 -0.56 2.76 4.74
N VAL A 265 -1.35 2.96 5.79
CA VAL A 265 -2.36 4.04 5.84
C VAL A 265 -1.99 5.19 6.78
N VAL A 266 -0.78 5.22 7.34
CA VAL A 266 -0.36 6.26 8.30
C VAL A 266 -0.45 7.67 7.74
N ALA A 267 -0.15 7.86 6.45
CA ALA A 267 -0.27 9.18 5.83
C ALA A 267 -1.74 9.64 5.82
N GLU A 268 -2.65 8.77 5.42
CA GLU A 268 -4.10 9.02 5.43
C GLU A 268 -4.64 9.24 6.85
N LEU A 269 -4.16 8.50 7.85
CA LEU A 269 -4.52 8.70 9.25
C LEU A 269 -4.04 10.06 9.78
N VAL A 270 -2.82 10.47 9.41
CA VAL A 270 -2.28 11.80 9.77
C VAL A 270 -3.11 12.93 9.17
N GLU A 271 -3.59 12.77 7.92
CA GLU A 271 -4.50 13.74 7.28
C GLU A 271 -5.88 13.75 7.96
N LEU A 272 -6.41 12.57 8.30
CA LEU A 272 -7.71 12.43 8.98
C LEU A 272 -7.75 13.19 10.31
N LEU A 273 -6.63 13.29 11.03
CA LEU A 273 -6.51 14.02 12.29
C LEU A 273 -6.19 15.53 12.11
N ARG A 274 -6.25 16.06 10.88
CA ARG A 274 -6.13 17.52 10.62
C ARG A 274 -7.47 18.23 10.56
N THR A 275 -8.52 17.50 10.20
CA THR A 275 -9.92 17.92 10.21
C THR A 275 -10.51 17.82 11.61
#